data_AF-A0AAD4HB37-F1
#
_entry.id   AF-A0AAD4HB37-F1
#
_cell.length_a   1.000
_cell.length_b   1.000
_cell.length_c   1.000
_cell.angle_alpha   90.00
_cell.angle_beta   90.00
_cell.angle_gamma   90.00
#
_symmetry.space_group_name_H-M   'P 1'
#
loop_
_entity.id
_entity.type
_entity.pdbx_description
1 polymer ?
#
loop_
_entity_poly.entity_id
_entity_poly.type
_entity_poly.pdbx_seq_one_letter_code
_entity_poly.pdbx_strand_id
1 'polypeptide(L)'
;MLNRAETNKDHVDTFVYKMGRQERNLTRRAKIDFLQLSTAEWMHVRQFADLLSYADVAQQAFLSKKGSTLHLAIPALKTLHKTWSSRAERAKYARFAPALTATTEKVD
;
A
#
# COMPACT_ATOMS: atom_id res chain seq x y z
N MET A 1 2.36 -8.41 -1.70
CA MET A 1 2.53 -8.16 -3.15
C MET A 1 3.18 -6.80 -3.42
N LEU A 2 2.58 -5.68 -2.99
CA LEU A 2 3.12 -4.32 -3.19
C LEU A 2 4.55 -4.13 -2.67
N ASN A 3 4.86 -4.60 -1.45
CA ASN A 3 6.21 -4.49 -0.88
C ASN A 3 7.26 -5.19 -1.76
N ARG A 4 6.93 -6.39 -2.26
CA ARG A 4 7.80 -7.15 -3.18
C ARG A 4 7.98 -6.43 -4.53
N ALA A 5 6.93 -5.79 -5.03
CA ALA A 5 7.00 -5.01 -6.27
C ALA A 5 7.90 -3.78 -6.11
N GLU A 6 7.79 -3.06 -4.98
CA GLU A 6 8.63 -1.90 -4.68
C GLU A 6 10.11 -2.29 -4.52
N THR A 7 10.39 -3.37 -3.76
CA THR A 7 11.76 -3.87 -3.56
C THR A 7 12.41 -4.31 -4.88
N ASN A 8 11.60 -4.76 -5.85
CA ASN A 8 12.06 -5.22 -7.16
C ASN A 8 11.67 -4.25 -8.29
N LYS A 9 11.52 -2.94 -8.00
CA LYS A 9 11.06 -1.95 -8.98
C LYS A 9 11.84 -1.96 -10.29
N ASP A 10 13.16 -2.15 -10.22
CA ASP A 10 14.02 -2.18 -11.42
C ASP A 10 13.69 -3.38 -12.32
N HIS A 11 13.31 -4.52 -11.72
CA HIS A 11 12.84 -5.68 -12.46
C HIS A 11 11.45 -5.45 -13.07
N VAL A 12 10.56 -4.76 -12.36
CA VAL A 12 9.24 -4.37 -12.88
C VAL A 12 9.38 -3.42 -14.07
N ASP A 13 10.19 -2.38 -13.93
CA ASP A 13 10.45 -1.40 -14.98
C ASP A 13 11.11 -2.05 -16.21
N THR A 14 12.11 -2.93 -15.97
CA THR A 14 12.74 -3.71 -17.05
C THR A 14 11.74 -4.62 -17.76
N PHE A 15 10.82 -5.24 -17.01
CA PHE A 15 9.79 -6.11 -17.58
C PHE A 15 8.81 -5.33 -18.46
N VAL A 16 8.30 -4.19 -17.99
CA VAL A 16 7.41 -3.32 -18.77
C VAL A 16 8.11 -2.84 -20.05
N TYR A 17 9.35 -2.38 -19.94
CA TYR A 17 10.15 -1.95 -21.11
C TYR A 17 10.34 -3.07 -22.14
N LYS A 18 10.71 -4.29 -21.69
CA LYS A 18 10.89 -5.44 -22.58
C LYS A 18 9.58 -5.85 -23.26
N MET A 19 8.47 -5.79 -22.53
CA MET A 19 7.15 -6.07 -23.08
C MET A 19 6.77 -5.06 -24.17
N GLY A 20 6.95 -3.76 -23.90
CA GLY A 20 6.69 -2.69 -24.87
C GLY A 20 7.55 -2.85 -26.14
N ARG A 21 8.83 -3.23 -25.99
CA ARG A 21 9.73 -3.49 -27.12
C ARG A 21 9.31 -4.68 -27.99
N GLN A 22 8.67 -5.70 -27.43
CA GLN A 22 8.20 -6.88 -28.17
C GLN A 22 6.86 -6.65 -28.88
N GLU A 23 6.08 -5.65 -28.47
CA GLU A 23 4.78 -5.35 -29.05
C GLU A 23 4.92 -4.65 -30.41
N ARG A 24 4.29 -5.24 -31.44
CA ARG A 24 4.31 -4.74 -32.82
C ARG A 24 3.26 -3.67 -33.06
N ASN A 25 2.15 -3.73 -32.34
CA ASN A 25 1.07 -2.75 -32.45
C ASN A 25 1.40 -1.49 -31.64
N LEU A 26 1.60 -0.38 -32.33
CA LEU A 26 2.00 0.89 -31.70
C LEU A 26 1.01 1.39 -30.63
N THR A 27 -0.29 1.19 -30.83
CA THR A 27 -1.31 1.58 -29.85
C THR A 27 -1.24 0.73 -28.58
N ARG A 28 -0.97 -0.58 -28.71
CA ARG A 28 -0.78 -1.47 -27.55
C ARG A 28 0.53 -1.18 -26.85
N ARG A 29 1.59 -0.91 -27.60
CA ARG A 29 2.89 -0.51 -27.06
C ARG A 29 2.77 0.76 -26.22
N ALA A 30 2.10 1.80 -26.72
CA ALA A 30 1.87 3.03 -25.96
C ALA A 30 1.14 2.76 -24.63
N LYS A 31 0.18 1.83 -24.61
CA LYS A 31 -0.51 1.41 -23.37
C LYS A 31 0.41 0.66 -22.41
N ILE A 32 1.35 -0.15 -22.91
CA ILE A 32 2.33 -0.85 -22.09
C ILE A 32 3.34 0.15 -21.50
N ASP A 33 3.84 1.07 -22.32
CA ASP A 33 4.78 2.09 -21.87
C ASP A 33 4.15 2.99 -20.78
N PHE A 34 2.83 3.23 -20.86
CA PHE A 34 2.06 3.92 -19.81
C PHE A 34 1.98 3.17 -18.47
N LEU A 35 2.24 1.85 -18.44
CA LEU A 35 2.31 1.09 -17.18
C LEU A 35 3.60 1.34 -16.40
N GLN A 36 4.59 2.00 -17.00
CA GLN A 36 5.83 2.31 -16.32
C GLN A 36 5.60 3.43 -15.31
N LEU A 37 5.77 3.08 -14.03
CA LEU A 37 5.59 4.01 -12.93
C LEU A 37 6.72 5.03 -12.90
N SER A 38 6.36 6.29 -12.75
CA SER A 38 7.32 7.36 -12.47
C SER A 38 7.93 7.20 -11.07
N THR A 39 9.05 7.88 -10.83
CA THR A 39 9.69 7.90 -9.49
C THR A 39 8.74 8.41 -8.40
N ALA A 40 7.87 9.38 -8.73
CA ALA A 40 6.87 9.89 -7.80
C ALA A 40 5.79 8.83 -7.48
N GLU A 41 5.35 8.06 -8.47
CA GLU A 41 4.38 6.98 -8.25
C GLU A 41 4.97 5.83 -7.45
N TRP A 42 6.24 5.46 -7.69
CA TRP A 42 6.96 4.51 -6.85
C TRP A 42 7.07 5.00 -5.39
N MET A 43 7.27 6.31 -5.19
CA MET A 43 7.25 6.91 -3.84
C MET A 43 5.87 6.75 -3.18
N HIS A 44 4.78 6.99 -3.92
CA HIS A 44 3.43 6.76 -3.41
C HIS A 44 3.17 5.28 -3.08
N VAL A 45 3.63 4.34 -3.92
CA VAL A 45 3.55 2.90 -3.66
C VAL A 45 4.24 2.52 -2.36
N ARG A 46 5.44 3.07 -2.10
CA ARG A 46 6.17 2.85 -0.85
C ARG A 46 5.42 3.41 0.36
N GLN A 47 4.92 4.64 0.26
CA GLN A 47 4.13 5.26 1.33
C GLN A 47 2.86 4.45 1.63
N PHE A 48 2.21 3.91 0.61
CA PHE A 48 1.04 3.07 0.78
C PHE A 48 1.39 1.71 1.41
N ALA A 49 2.50 1.09 1.00
CA ALA A 49 3.00 -0.13 1.62
C ALA A 49 3.35 0.07 3.10
N ASP A 50 3.97 1.21 3.45
CA ASP A 50 4.22 1.60 4.85
C ASP A 50 2.91 1.64 5.65
N LEU A 51 1.84 2.25 5.12
CA LEU A 51 0.54 2.36 5.80
C LEU A 51 -0.14 1.00 5.98
N LEU A 52 -0.06 0.13 4.96
CA LEU A 52 -0.64 -1.21 5.00
C LEU A 52 0.08 -2.15 5.98
N SER A 53 1.37 -1.92 6.26
CA SER A 53 2.11 -2.74 7.21
C SER A 53 1.47 -2.73 8.61
N TYR A 54 0.91 -1.60 9.04
CA TYR A 54 0.19 -1.50 10.32
C TYR A 54 -1.13 -2.29 10.31
N ALA A 55 -1.83 -2.30 9.17
CA ALA A 55 -3.05 -3.08 9.00
C ALA A 55 -2.76 -4.58 9.06
N ASP A 56 -1.66 -5.01 8.45
CA ASP A 56 -1.21 -6.42 8.48
C ASP A 56 -0.92 -6.85 9.91
N VAL A 57 -0.20 -6.04 10.70
CA VAL A 57 0.03 -6.33 12.13
C VAL A 57 -1.28 -6.50 12.90
N ALA A 58 -2.25 -5.61 12.68
CA ALA A 58 -3.54 -5.73 13.32
C ALA A 58 -4.26 -7.01 12.88
N GLN A 59 -4.31 -7.28 11.58
CA GLN A 59 -4.93 -8.49 11.02
C GLN A 59 -4.29 -9.78 11.54
N GLN A 60 -2.96 -9.84 11.69
CA GLN A 60 -2.27 -10.98 12.30
C GLN A 60 -2.70 -11.19 13.75
N ALA A 61 -2.92 -10.11 14.52
CA ALA A 61 -3.43 -10.21 15.88
C ALA A 61 -4.85 -10.81 15.91
N PHE A 62 -5.71 -10.47 14.94
CA PHE A 62 -7.05 -11.07 14.78
C PHE A 62 -7.02 -12.54 14.33
N LEU A 63 -5.99 -12.96 13.60
CA LEU A 63 -5.86 -14.33 13.09
C LEU A 63 -5.06 -15.25 14.01
N SER A 64 -4.52 -14.72 15.11
CA SER A 64 -3.75 -15.50 16.08
C SER A 64 -4.62 -16.58 16.73
N LYS A 65 -4.19 -17.85 16.59
CA LYS A 65 -4.83 -19.01 17.22
C LYS A 65 -4.56 -19.12 18.74
N LYS A 66 -3.76 -18.22 19.31
CA LYS A 66 -3.37 -18.27 20.74
C LYS A 66 -4.42 -17.59 21.63
N GLY A 67 -5.49 -18.30 21.97
CA GLY A 67 -6.46 -17.92 23.02
C GLY A 67 -7.25 -16.64 22.75
N SER A 68 -8.31 -16.38 23.54
CA SER A 68 -9.39 -15.42 23.28
C SER A 68 -9.00 -14.21 22.42
N THR A 69 -9.26 -14.35 21.12
CA THR A 69 -8.81 -13.44 20.07
C THR A 69 -9.28 -12.01 20.30
N LEU A 70 -10.38 -11.83 21.04
CA LEU A 70 -10.95 -10.53 21.38
C LEU A 70 -10.02 -9.63 22.22
N HIS A 71 -9.32 -10.19 23.21
CA HIS A 71 -8.46 -9.41 24.10
C HIS A 71 -7.21 -8.89 23.37
N LEU A 72 -6.81 -9.51 22.26
CA LEU A 72 -5.70 -9.07 21.41
C LEU A 72 -6.19 -8.18 20.25
N ALA A 73 -7.36 -8.50 19.70
CA ALA A 73 -8.02 -7.79 18.62
C ALA A 73 -8.35 -6.33 18.97
N ILE A 74 -8.96 -6.09 20.14
CA ILE A 74 -9.41 -4.73 20.52
C ILE A 74 -8.20 -3.77 20.68
N PRO A 75 -7.13 -4.13 21.41
CA PRO A 75 -5.92 -3.30 21.47
C PRO A 75 -5.26 -3.10 20.11
N ALA A 76 -5.24 -4.14 19.26
CA ALA A 76 -4.67 -4.04 17.92
C ALA A 76 -5.44 -3.04 17.04
N LEU A 77 -6.78 -3.06 17.10
CA LEU A 77 -7.63 -2.11 16.38
C LEU A 77 -7.45 -0.67 16.89
N LYS A 78 -7.42 -0.48 18.21
CA LYS A 78 -7.14 0.84 18.81
C LYS A 78 -5.76 1.37 18.43
N THR A 79 -4.76 0.50 18.39
CA THR A 79 -3.40 0.85 17.97
C THR A 79 -3.36 1.23 16.50
N LEU A 80 -4.07 0.48 15.64
CA LEU A 80 -4.19 0.78 14.22
C LEU A 80 -4.85 2.15 13.99
N HIS A 81 -6.00 2.39 14.64
CA HIS A 81 -6.72 3.67 14.57
C HIS A 81 -5.82 4.83 14.99
N LYS A 82 -5.21 4.77 16.18
CA LYS A 82 -4.29 5.80 16.66
C LYS A 82 -3.13 6.05 15.69
N THR A 83 -2.58 4.98 15.12
CA THR A 83 -1.47 5.09 14.17
C THR A 83 -1.92 5.77 12.88
N TRP A 84 -3.08 5.39 12.32
CA TRP A 84 -3.61 6.00 11.11
C TRP A 84 -4.03 7.45 11.32
N SER A 85 -4.66 7.81 12.45
CA SER A 85 -4.96 9.20 12.80
C SER A 85 -3.68 10.05 12.85
N SER A 86 -2.64 9.57 13.53
CA SER A 86 -1.33 10.25 13.58
C SER A 86 -0.67 10.40 12.20
N ARG A 87 -0.98 9.51 11.25
CA ARG A 87 -0.37 9.52 9.90
C ARG A 87 -1.18 10.39 8.94
N ALA A 88 -2.49 10.53 9.15
CA ALA A 88 -3.34 11.41 8.37
C ALA A 88 -2.90 12.89 8.46
N GLU A 89 -2.37 13.31 9.61
CA GLU A 89 -1.87 14.67 9.84
C GLU A 89 -0.49 14.94 9.20
N ARG A 90 0.25 13.90 8.78
CA ARG A 90 1.61 14.08 8.26
C ARG A 90 1.57 14.41 6.78
N ALA A 91 2.30 15.45 6.39
CA ALA A 91 2.47 15.86 4.99
C ALA A 91 2.93 14.71 4.07
N LYS A 92 3.76 13.78 4.57
CA LYS A 92 4.20 12.57 3.85
C LYS A 92 3.03 11.73 3.32
N TYR A 93 1.90 11.71 4.02
CA TYR A 93 0.74 10.88 3.67
C TYR A 93 -0.47 11.72 3.25
N ALA A 94 -0.29 12.99 2.89
CA ALA A 94 -1.38 13.90 2.53
C ALA A 94 -2.31 13.33 1.45
N ARG A 95 -1.75 12.61 0.46
CA ARG A 95 -2.52 11.93 -0.59
C ARG A 95 -3.48 10.85 -0.06
N PHE A 96 -3.16 10.25 1.08
CA PHE A 96 -3.95 9.20 1.73
C PHE A 96 -4.83 9.75 2.86
N ALA A 97 -4.67 11.01 3.25
CA ALA A 97 -5.39 11.60 4.38
C ALA A 97 -6.92 11.44 4.26
N PRO A 98 -7.58 11.67 3.11
CA PRO A 98 -9.03 11.47 2.99
C PRO A 98 -9.47 10.03 3.24
N ALA A 99 -8.64 9.05 2.84
CA ALA A 99 -8.92 7.64 3.07
C ALA A 99 -8.70 7.28 4.55
N LEU A 100 -7.65 7.82 5.17
CA LEU A 100 -7.36 7.60 6.58
C LEU A 100 -8.44 8.20 7.48
N THR A 101 -8.93 9.42 7.18
CA THR A 101 -10.02 10.06 7.94
C THR A 101 -11.33 9.27 7.82
N ALA A 102 -11.67 8.80 6.61
CA ALA A 102 -12.85 7.96 6.41
C ALA A 102 -12.77 6.62 7.17
N THR A 103 -11.56 6.09 7.40
CA THR A 103 -11.39 4.88 8.23
C THR A 103 -11.48 5.17 9.72
N THR A 104 -11.03 6.34 10.18
CA THR A 104 -11.11 6.70 11.60
C THR A 104 -12.55 6.98 12.03
N GLU A 105 -13.35 7.61 11.17
CA GLU A 105 -14.78 7.87 11.42
C GLU A 105 -15.64 6.60 11.52
N LYS A 106 -15.19 5.48 10.94
CA LYS A 106 -15.95 4.21 10.98
C LYS A 106 -15.73 3.39 12.25
N VAL A 107 -14.68 3.70 13.00
CA VAL A 107 -14.25 2.92 14.17
C VAL A 107 -14.62 3.63 15.48
N ASP A 108 -14.92 4.94 15.41
CA ASP A 108 -15.60 5.70 16.46
C ASP A 108 -17.10 5.33 16.53
#